data_AF-A0A645F754-F1
#
_entry.id   AF-A0A645F754-F1
#
_cell.length_a   1.000
_cell.length_b   1.000
_cell.length_c   1.000
_cell.angle_alpha   90.00
_cell.angle_beta   90.00
_cell.angle_gamma   90.00
#
_symmetry.space_group_name_H-M   'P 1'
#
loop_
_entity.id
_entity.type
_entity.pdbx_description
1 polymer ?
#
loop_
_entity_poly.entity_id
_entity_poly.type
_entity_poly.pdbx_seq_one_letter_code
_entity_poly.pdbx_strand_id
1 'polypeptide(L)'
;MLEGVSVTIGSDKIEFKGSKEFKPYMIKDIITDKLLNFSLDEDVTTDKETGRSMCNPTETQIYLDLSSRNWYAQSDCFGSSEEKYLIKYIDSIHDKLKEVYDDIYLIRNERHFKIYAFEDGRPFEPDFVLFLLNKKEDISCQYQIFIEPKGGHLIKQDEWKETFLFQIKDIAEIEQLWQGREYNIWGMPFFNKSLSEQDMKFKNVFAQTAFQV
;
A
#
# COMPACT_ATOMS: atom_id res chain seq x y z
N MET A 1 -25.78 43.86 41.23
CA MET A 1 -24.82 44.45 40.28
C MET A 1 -23.66 43.49 40.20
N LEU A 2 -23.67 42.50 39.29
CA LEU A 2 -23.09 42.51 37.94
C LEU A 2 -21.58 42.79 37.93
N GLU A 3 -20.80 41.71 37.98
CA GLU A 3 -19.41 41.56 37.50
C GLU A 3 -19.09 40.05 37.61
N GLY A 4 -18.67 39.30 36.61
CA GLY A 4 -18.47 39.49 35.19
C GLY A 4 -18.33 38.07 34.63
N VAL A 5 -19.03 37.78 33.54
CA VAL A 5 -19.06 36.47 32.87
C VAL A 5 -17.64 36.10 32.45
N SER A 6 -17.03 35.12 33.13
CA SER A 6 -15.80 34.50 32.64
C SER A 6 -16.13 33.73 31.37
N VAL A 7 -15.51 34.17 30.29
CA VAL A 7 -15.77 33.71 28.94
C VAL A 7 -15.51 32.21 28.87
N THR A 8 -16.60 31.43 28.75
CA THR A 8 -16.55 30.04 28.32
C THR A 8 -16.26 30.05 26.82
N ILE A 9 -15.00 30.21 26.43
CA ILE A 9 -14.56 29.86 25.08
C ILE A 9 -14.28 28.37 25.14
N GLY A 10 -15.33 27.56 24.98
CA GLY A 10 -15.17 26.19 24.52
C GLY A 10 -14.52 26.28 23.15
N SER A 11 -13.22 25.99 23.07
CA SER A 11 -12.57 25.71 21.81
C SER A 11 -13.09 24.35 21.34
N ASP A 12 -14.23 24.36 20.64
CA ASP A 12 -14.71 23.21 19.87
C ASP A 12 -13.73 22.95 18.72
N LYS A 13 -12.55 22.42 19.05
CA LYS A 13 -11.72 21.72 18.08
C LYS A 13 -12.47 20.45 17.75
N ILE A 14 -13.18 20.45 16.64
CA ILE A 14 -13.70 19.23 16.04
C ILE A 14 -12.47 18.39 15.68
N GLU A 15 -12.18 17.39 16.50
CA GLU A 15 -11.17 16.37 16.20
C GLU A 15 -11.75 15.44 15.14
N PHE A 16 -11.26 15.57 13.90
CA PHE A 16 -11.63 14.66 12.83
C PHE A 16 -10.97 13.30 13.06
N LYS A 17 -11.71 12.22 12.82
CA LYS A 17 -11.22 10.84 12.91
C LYS A 17 -11.50 10.10 11.60
N GLY A 18 -10.65 9.14 11.28
CA GLY A 18 -10.89 8.22 10.17
C GLY A 18 -12.10 7.34 10.45
N SER A 19 -12.92 7.09 9.42
CA SER A 19 -14.01 6.11 9.50
C SER A 19 -13.44 4.72 9.71
N LYS A 20 -14.09 3.93 10.58
CA LYS A 20 -13.83 2.49 10.69
C LYS A 20 -14.55 1.69 9.61
N GLU A 21 -15.65 2.23 9.08
CA GLU A 21 -16.41 1.61 8.00
C GLU A 21 -15.69 1.77 6.67
N PHE A 22 -15.41 0.64 6.01
CA PHE A 22 -14.87 0.58 4.65
C PHE A 22 -15.97 0.13 3.69
N LYS A 23 -16.24 0.99 2.71
CA LYS A 23 -17.24 0.75 1.67
C LYS A 23 -16.55 0.34 0.38
N PRO A 24 -17.06 -0.68 -0.32
CA PRO A 24 -16.46 -1.13 -1.55
C PRO A 24 -16.75 -0.15 -2.69
N TYR A 25 -15.72 0.10 -3.50
CA TYR A 25 -15.79 0.85 -4.75
C TYR A 25 -15.25 -0.03 -5.88
N MET A 26 -15.75 0.17 -7.09
CA MET A 26 -15.20 -0.54 -8.25
C MET A 26 -13.82 0.02 -8.58
N ILE A 27 -12.84 -0.86 -8.80
CA ILE A 27 -11.45 -0.46 -9.10
C ILE A 27 -11.40 0.48 -10.32
N LYS A 28 -12.19 0.19 -11.37
CA LYS A 28 -12.29 1.00 -12.60
C LYS A 28 -12.80 2.43 -12.37
N ASP A 29 -13.47 2.70 -11.26
CA ASP A 29 -13.99 4.03 -10.92
C ASP A 29 -12.97 4.84 -10.11
N ILE A 30 -11.94 4.18 -9.55
CA ILE A 30 -10.90 4.78 -8.69
C ILE A 30 -9.55 4.86 -9.41
N ILE A 31 -9.13 3.78 -10.06
CA ILE A 31 -7.87 3.68 -10.78
C ILE A 31 -8.14 3.99 -12.25
N THR A 32 -7.45 5.02 -12.76
CA THR A 32 -7.63 5.54 -14.12
C THR A 32 -6.29 5.70 -14.80
N ASP A 33 -6.30 5.79 -16.13
CA ASP A 33 -5.09 6.10 -16.88
C ASP A 33 -4.57 7.49 -16.49
N LYS A 34 -3.31 7.54 -16.07
CA LYS A 34 -2.65 8.77 -15.61
C LYS A 34 -1.30 8.92 -16.30
N LEU A 35 -1.09 10.06 -16.94
CA LEU A 35 0.22 10.44 -17.46
C LEU A 35 1.11 10.91 -16.31
N LEU A 36 2.28 10.29 -16.17
CA LEU A 36 3.28 10.62 -15.17
C LEU A 36 4.53 11.17 -15.86
N ASN A 37 5.04 12.28 -15.32
CA ASN A 37 6.28 12.87 -15.78
C ASN A 37 7.36 12.60 -14.73
N PHE A 38 8.44 11.94 -15.13
CA PHE A 38 9.57 11.67 -14.28
C PHE A 38 10.73 12.56 -14.68
N SER A 39 11.34 13.23 -13.70
CA SER A 39 12.64 13.88 -13.88
C SER A 39 13.71 12.92 -13.38
N LEU A 40 14.81 12.81 -14.12
CA LEU A 40 15.98 12.09 -13.63
C LEU A 40 16.55 12.85 -12.43
N ASP A 41 16.76 12.15 -11.32
CA ASP A 41 17.62 12.69 -10.27
C ASP A 41 19.05 12.77 -10.83
N GLU A 42 19.51 13.99 -11.12
CA GLU A 42 20.86 14.24 -11.65
C GLU A 42 21.95 13.94 -10.61
N ASP A 43 21.57 13.81 -9.33
CA ASP A 43 22.49 13.52 -8.25
C ASP A 43 22.85 12.03 -8.19
N VAL A 44 23.87 11.68 -8.98
CA VAL A 44 24.48 10.33 -9.06
C VAL A 44 24.96 9.82 -7.69
N THR A 45 25.07 10.68 -6.67
CA THR A 45 25.50 10.28 -5.33
C THR A 45 24.39 9.64 -4.50
N THR A 46 23.13 9.83 -4.89
CA THR A 46 21.98 9.19 -4.22
C THR A 46 21.43 8.08 -5.12
N ASP A 47 21.58 6.83 -4.69
CA ASP A 47 21.13 5.61 -5.39
C ASP A 47 19.59 5.44 -5.34
N LYS A 48 18.87 6.54 -5.61
CA LYS A 48 17.42 6.61 -5.49
C LYS A 48 16.69 5.99 -6.66
N GLU A 49 17.37 5.74 -7.79
CA GLU A 49 16.80 5.07 -8.98
C GLU A 49 15.60 5.77 -9.65
N THR A 50 15.14 6.89 -9.09
CA THR A 50 14.02 7.71 -9.56
C THR A 50 14.23 8.18 -10.99
N GLY A 51 13.21 8.02 -11.82
CA GLY A 51 13.22 8.45 -13.22
C GLY A 51 13.94 7.51 -14.18
N ARG A 52 14.54 6.41 -13.69
CA ARG A 52 15.12 5.35 -14.53
C ARG A 52 14.12 4.23 -14.73
N SER A 53 13.93 3.78 -15.97
CA SER A 53 13.05 2.65 -16.29
C SER A 53 13.51 1.37 -15.57
N MET A 54 12.58 0.62 -14.99
CA MET A 54 12.86 -0.71 -14.45
C MET A 54 12.97 -1.76 -15.57
N CYS A 55 12.32 -1.49 -16.70
CA CYS A 55 12.32 -2.34 -17.89
C CYS A 55 13.52 -2.11 -18.81
N ASN A 56 14.40 -1.16 -18.51
CA ASN A 56 15.62 -0.92 -19.29
C ASN A 56 16.88 -1.37 -18.53
N PRO A 57 17.53 -2.48 -18.94
CA PRO A 57 18.71 -3.00 -18.25
C PRO A 57 19.94 -2.08 -18.38
N THR A 58 19.94 -1.10 -19.28
CA THR A 58 21.02 -0.09 -19.35
C THR A 58 20.84 1.04 -18.35
N GLU A 59 19.61 1.27 -17.87
CA GLU A 59 19.30 2.37 -16.94
C GLU A 59 19.36 1.93 -15.47
N THR A 60 19.09 0.66 -15.16
CA THR A 60 19.03 0.18 -13.78
C THR A 60 19.72 -1.16 -13.57
N GLN A 61 20.29 -1.37 -12.37
CA GLN A 61 20.73 -2.68 -11.91
C GLN A 61 19.57 -3.53 -11.33
N ILE A 62 18.41 -2.91 -11.09
CA ILE A 62 17.20 -3.55 -10.53
C ILE A 62 16.25 -3.95 -11.68
N TYR A 63 16.81 -4.37 -12.81
CA TYR A 63 16.05 -4.71 -14.01
C TYR A 63 15.02 -5.82 -13.76
N LEU A 64 13.83 -5.63 -14.32
CA LEU A 64 12.76 -6.62 -14.48
C LEU A 64 11.93 -6.30 -15.72
N ASP A 65 11.75 -7.27 -16.61
CA ASP A 65 10.87 -7.13 -17.78
C ASP A 65 9.39 -7.25 -17.38
N LEU A 66 8.71 -6.11 -17.20
CA LEU A 66 7.30 -6.07 -16.82
C LEU A 66 6.33 -6.39 -17.96
N SER A 67 6.78 -6.41 -19.23
CA SER A 67 5.90 -6.70 -20.37
C SER A 67 5.29 -8.10 -20.32
N SER A 68 5.95 -9.02 -19.62
CA SER A 68 5.53 -10.40 -19.41
C SER A 68 4.93 -10.67 -18.02
N ARG A 69 4.73 -9.62 -17.20
CA ARG A 69 4.16 -9.69 -15.84
C ARG A 69 2.77 -9.05 -15.80
N ASN A 70 1.78 -9.78 -16.30
CA ASN A 70 0.37 -9.35 -16.32
C ASN A 70 -0.25 -9.11 -14.93
N TRP A 71 0.40 -9.55 -13.86
CA TRP A 71 0.03 -9.27 -12.47
C TRP A 71 0.41 -7.85 -12.02
N TYR A 72 1.25 -7.12 -12.76
CA TYR A 72 1.59 -5.73 -12.46
C TYR A 72 0.79 -4.79 -13.37
N ALA A 73 0.05 -3.85 -12.78
CA ALA A 73 -0.91 -3.03 -13.54
C ALA A 73 -0.26 -1.95 -14.42
N GLN A 74 0.92 -1.46 -14.05
CA GLN A 74 1.64 -0.43 -14.81
C GLN A 74 2.61 -1.07 -15.83
N SER A 75 2.87 -0.38 -16.93
CA SER A 75 3.78 -0.87 -17.98
C SER A 75 5.27 -0.79 -17.60
N ASP A 76 5.61 0.07 -16.65
CA ASP A 76 6.98 0.29 -16.18
C ASP A 76 6.98 0.87 -14.75
N CYS A 77 8.14 0.89 -14.11
CA CYS A 77 8.38 1.56 -12.84
C CYS A 77 9.57 2.51 -12.94
N PHE A 78 9.30 3.81 -12.92
CA PHE A 78 10.29 4.89 -12.82
C PHE A 78 10.44 5.40 -11.37
N GLY A 79 9.97 4.60 -10.42
CA GLY A 79 9.96 4.90 -8.99
C GLY A 79 11.33 4.78 -8.32
N SER A 80 11.33 4.84 -7.00
CA SER A 80 12.55 4.71 -6.20
C SER A 80 13.11 3.28 -6.23
N SER A 81 14.34 3.11 -5.76
CA SER A 81 14.94 1.78 -5.63
C SER A 81 14.12 0.89 -4.69
N GLU A 82 13.55 1.43 -3.61
CA GLU A 82 12.66 0.67 -2.71
C GLU A 82 11.40 0.17 -3.40
N GLU A 83 10.77 0.98 -4.27
CA GLU A 83 9.60 0.57 -5.06
C GLU A 83 9.97 -0.55 -6.04
N LYS A 84 11.10 -0.41 -6.76
CA LYS A 84 11.60 -1.45 -7.68
C LYS A 84 11.91 -2.75 -6.94
N TYR A 85 12.53 -2.68 -5.76
CA TYR A 85 12.81 -3.87 -4.96
C TYR A 85 11.54 -4.56 -4.44
N LEU A 86 10.48 -3.81 -4.13
CA LEU A 86 9.19 -4.40 -3.77
C LEU A 86 8.61 -5.20 -4.95
N ILE A 87 8.63 -4.63 -6.16
CA ILE A 87 8.16 -5.30 -7.37
C ILE A 87 8.96 -6.59 -7.61
N LYS A 88 10.30 -6.57 -7.47
CA LYS A 88 11.12 -7.79 -7.59
C LYS A 88 10.81 -8.81 -6.50
N TYR A 89 10.50 -8.37 -5.29
CA TYR A 89 10.11 -9.28 -4.22
C TYR A 89 8.79 -9.99 -4.58
N ILE A 90 7.77 -9.25 -5.03
CA ILE A 90 6.49 -9.84 -5.48
C ILE A 90 6.71 -10.79 -6.66
N ASP A 91 7.49 -10.41 -7.67
CA ASP A 91 7.87 -11.28 -8.80
C ASP A 91 8.49 -12.60 -8.30
N SER A 92 9.40 -12.53 -7.31
CA SER A 92 10.08 -13.71 -6.76
C SER A 92 9.18 -14.68 -6.00
N ILE A 93 8.04 -14.22 -5.50
CA ILE A 93 7.06 -15.05 -4.77
C ILE A 93 5.78 -15.29 -5.56
N HIS A 94 5.64 -14.71 -6.74
CA HIS A 94 4.41 -14.74 -7.54
C HIS A 94 3.97 -16.17 -7.87
N ASP A 95 4.90 -17.06 -8.23
CA ASP A 95 4.55 -18.46 -8.50
C ASP A 95 4.01 -19.18 -7.27
N LYS A 96 4.49 -18.85 -6.07
CA LYS A 96 3.93 -19.37 -4.82
C LYS A 96 2.55 -18.79 -4.52
N LEU A 97 2.32 -17.51 -4.84
CA LEU A 97 1.01 -16.90 -4.70
C LEU A 97 -0.03 -17.59 -5.61
N LYS A 98 0.35 -17.99 -6.83
CA LYS A 98 -0.54 -18.73 -7.74
C LYS A 98 -0.95 -20.11 -7.24
N GLU A 99 -0.18 -20.72 -6.33
CA GLU A 99 -0.58 -21.98 -5.70
C GLU A 99 -1.78 -21.80 -4.77
N VAL A 100 -2.03 -20.55 -4.32
CA VAL A 100 -3.07 -20.21 -3.33
C VAL A 100 -4.16 -19.32 -3.90
N TYR A 101 -3.87 -18.47 -4.89
CA TYR A 101 -4.80 -17.48 -5.43
C TYR A 101 -4.97 -17.63 -6.95
N ASP A 102 -6.19 -17.45 -7.42
CA ASP A 102 -6.54 -17.52 -8.84
C ASP A 102 -6.08 -16.26 -9.59
N ASP A 103 -6.26 -15.11 -8.96
CA ASP A 103 -5.95 -13.80 -9.53
C ASP A 103 -5.09 -12.99 -8.56
N ILE A 104 -4.02 -12.37 -9.09
CA ILE A 104 -3.04 -11.60 -8.33
C ILE A 104 -2.75 -10.30 -9.10
N TYR A 105 -2.96 -9.15 -8.45
CA TYR A 105 -2.67 -7.85 -9.06
C TYR A 105 -1.97 -6.91 -8.09
N LEU A 106 -0.76 -6.48 -8.44
CA LEU A 106 -0.06 -5.39 -7.76
C LEU A 106 -0.29 -4.09 -8.53
N ILE A 107 -0.85 -3.09 -7.85
CA ILE A 107 -1.19 -1.80 -8.42
C ILE A 107 -0.46 -0.71 -7.63
N ARG A 108 0.32 0.13 -8.32
CA ARG A 108 0.81 1.39 -7.73
C ARG A 108 -0.35 2.39 -7.63
N ASN A 109 -0.59 2.94 -6.45
CA ASN A 109 -1.74 3.81 -6.20
C ASN A 109 -1.59 5.16 -6.88
N GLU A 110 -0.40 5.76 -6.94
CA GLU A 110 -0.20 7.06 -7.62
C GLU A 110 -1.19 8.17 -7.17
N ARG A 111 -1.56 8.15 -5.89
CA ARG A 111 -2.50 9.09 -5.26
C ARG A 111 -3.94 9.00 -5.80
N HIS A 112 -4.33 7.89 -6.44
CA HIS A 112 -5.71 7.67 -6.91
C HIS A 112 -6.72 7.64 -5.77
N PHE A 113 -6.32 7.11 -4.61
CA PHE A 113 -7.15 7.18 -3.41
C PHE A 113 -6.32 7.43 -2.14
N LYS A 114 -7.03 7.82 -1.09
CA LYS A 114 -6.50 8.01 0.27
C LYS A 114 -7.38 7.25 1.26
N ILE A 115 -6.76 6.81 2.34
CA ILE A 115 -7.44 6.32 3.54
C ILE A 115 -7.06 7.23 4.71
N TYR A 116 -7.87 7.24 5.76
CA TYR A 116 -7.73 8.21 6.85
C TYR A 116 -7.46 7.49 8.17
N ALA A 117 -6.42 7.92 8.89
CA ALA A 117 -6.03 7.32 10.16
C ALA A 117 -7.18 7.36 11.18
N PHE A 118 -7.44 6.25 11.85
CA PHE A 118 -8.58 6.12 12.77
C PHE A 118 -8.51 7.09 13.96
N GLU A 119 -7.31 7.40 14.43
CA GLU A 119 -7.11 8.20 15.65
C GLU A 119 -7.29 9.70 15.43
N ASP A 120 -6.70 10.24 14.37
CA ASP A 120 -6.58 11.70 14.15
C ASP A 120 -7.03 12.15 12.74
N GLY A 121 -7.60 11.24 11.94
CA GLY A 121 -8.13 11.55 10.61
C GLY A 121 -7.06 11.97 9.60
N ARG A 122 -5.77 11.72 9.88
CA ARG A 122 -4.69 12.10 8.97
C ARG A 122 -4.82 11.34 7.64
N PRO A 123 -4.76 12.04 6.48
CA PRO A 123 -4.83 11.38 5.19
C PRO A 123 -3.53 10.59 4.95
N PHE A 124 -3.71 9.36 4.49
CA PHE A 124 -2.65 8.45 4.11
C PHE A 124 -2.92 7.94 2.69
N GLU A 125 -1.92 8.06 1.83
CA GLU A 125 -1.92 7.62 0.45
C GLU A 125 -0.98 6.41 0.37
N PRO A 126 -1.49 5.16 0.37
CA PRO A 126 -0.63 3.99 0.23
C PRO A 126 0.10 4.03 -1.11
N ASP A 127 1.37 3.61 -1.16
CA ASP A 127 2.19 3.58 -2.37
C ASP A 127 1.70 2.45 -3.31
N PHE A 128 1.43 1.26 -2.75
CA PHE A 128 0.96 0.08 -3.47
C PHE A 128 -0.24 -0.59 -2.81
N VAL A 129 -1.03 -1.26 -3.65
CA VAL A 129 -2.09 -2.17 -3.24
C VAL A 129 -1.90 -3.50 -3.95
N LEU A 130 -1.84 -4.59 -3.19
CA LEU A 130 -1.85 -5.95 -3.72
C LEU A 130 -3.25 -6.54 -3.54
N PHE A 131 -3.84 -6.97 -4.65
CA PHE A 131 -5.09 -7.72 -4.69
C PHE A 131 -4.78 -9.21 -4.84
N LEU A 132 -5.34 -10.02 -3.95
CA LEU A 132 -5.28 -11.48 -4.01
C LEU A 132 -6.72 -12.00 -3.99
N LEU A 133 -7.10 -12.76 -5.01
CA LEU A 133 -8.44 -13.33 -5.12
C LEU A 133 -8.36 -14.84 -5.24
N ASN A 134 -9.17 -15.53 -4.44
CA ASN A 134 -9.34 -16.98 -4.52
C ASN A 134 -10.84 -17.29 -4.52
N LYS A 135 -11.25 -18.20 -5.41
CA LYS A 135 -12.57 -18.82 -5.45
C LYS A 135 -12.49 -20.22 -4.83
N LYS A 136 -12.78 -20.32 -3.53
CA LYS A 136 -12.94 -21.61 -2.84
C LYS A 136 -14.41 -22.03 -2.91
N GLU A 137 -14.72 -22.98 -3.78
CA GLU A 137 -16.08 -23.55 -3.94
C GLU A 137 -17.15 -22.47 -4.15
N ASP A 138 -17.98 -22.21 -3.12
CA ASP A 138 -19.10 -21.27 -3.12
C ASP A 138 -18.75 -19.88 -2.56
N ILE A 139 -17.52 -19.68 -2.07
CA ILE A 139 -17.06 -18.41 -1.47
C ILE A 139 -15.87 -17.86 -2.25
N SER A 140 -15.99 -16.62 -2.74
CA SER A 140 -14.85 -15.86 -3.27
C SER A 140 -14.27 -14.95 -2.20
N CYS A 141 -13.02 -15.18 -1.82
CA CYS A 141 -12.29 -14.33 -0.90
C CYS A 141 -11.44 -13.33 -1.69
N GLN A 142 -11.53 -12.05 -1.33
CA GLN A 142 -10.74 -10.98 -1.90
C GLN A 142 -9.98 -10.25 -0.80
N TYR A 143 -8.67 -10.20 -0.95
CA TYR A 143 -7.76 -9.49 -0.05
C TYR A 143 -7.22 -8.24 -0.74
N GLN A 144 -7.27 -7.11 -0.04
CA GLN A 144 -6.64 -5.86 -0.43
C GLN A 144 -5.56 -5.53 0.60
N ILE A 145 -4.30 -5.60 0.17
CA ILE A 145 -3.14 -5.42 1.06
C ILE A 145 -2.44 -4.11 0.72
N PHE A 146 -2.42 -3.17 1.65
CA PHE A 146 -1.72 -1.88 1.54
C PHE A 146 -0.24 -2.04 1.88
N ILE A 147 0.64 -1.59 0.99
CA ILE A 147 2.09 -1.76 1.10
C ILE A 147 2.82 -0.43 0.88
N GLU A 148 3.79 -0.14 1.75
CA GLU A 148 4.64 1.05 1.72
C GLU A 148 6.12 0.64 1.66
N PRO A 149 6.77 0.72 0.48
CA PRO A 149 8.23 0.71 0.39
C PRO A 149 8.79 2.02 0.97
N LYS A 150 9.78 1.93 1.87
CA LYS A 150 10.36 3.11 2.51
C LYS A 150 11.87 3.04 2.62
N GLY A 151 12.54 4.14 2.26
CA GLY A 151 13.96 4.34 2.52
C GLY A 151 14.24 4.42 4.03
N GLY A 152 15.39 3.89 4.47
CA GLY A 152 15.66 3.69 5.89
C GLY A 152 15.63 4.96 6.75
N HIS A 153 15.99 6.10 6.16
CA HIS A 153 15.99 7.40 6.83
C HIS A 153 14.57 7.95 7.09
N LEU A 154 13.55 7.48 6.36
CA LEU A 154 12.16 7.93 6.49
C LEU A 154 11.34 7.10 7.46
N ILE A 155 11.79 5.89 7.83
CA ILE A 155 11.04 4.96 8.68
C ILE A 155 10.61 5.61 10.01
N LYS A 156 11.54 6.28 10.70
CA LYS A 156 11.23 6.95 11.98
C LYS A 156 10.27 8.12 11.82
N GLN A 157 10.39 8.88 10.75
CA GLN A 157 9.52 10.03 10.49
C GLN A 157 8.09 9.58 10.18
N ASP A 158 7.96 8.45 9.49
CA ASP A 158 6.69 7.91 9.02
C ASP A 158 6.10 6.80 9.90
N GLU A 159 6.65 6.58 11.11
CA GLU A 159 6.22 5.50 12.03
C GLU A 159 4.70 5.47 12.25
N TRP A 160 4.05 6.64 12.31
CA TRP A 160 2.59 6.73 12.46
C TRP A 160 1.82 6.03 11.32
N LYS A 161 2.36 5.98 10.09
CA LYS A 161 1.74 5.27 8.97
C LYS A 161 1.84 3.76 9.16
N GLU A 162 2.98 3.26 9.67
CA GLU A 162 3.12 1.83 9.95
C GLU A 162 2.16 1.41 11.06
N THR A 163 2.03 2.22 12.12
CA THR A 163 1.03 2.02 13.17
C THR A 163 -0.39 1.98 12.59
N PHE A 164 -0.73 2.93 11.72
CA PHE A 164 -2.04 2.93 11.06
C PHE A 164 -2.27 1.69 10.19
N LEU A 165 -1.28 1.27 9.40
CA LEU A 165 -1.36 0.06 8.58
C LEU A 165 -1.66 -1.19 9.42
N PHE A 166 -1.02 -1.35 10.58
CA PHE A 166 -1.31 -2.48 11.47
C PHE A 166 -2.74 -2.43 12.04
N GLN A 167 -3.22 -1.23 12.38
CA GLN A 167 -4.57 -1.05 12.91
C GLN A 167 -5.66 -1.46 11.92
N ILE A 168 -5.43 -1.39 10.60
CA ILE A 168 -6.45 -1.67 9.58
C ILE A 168 -7.06 -3.06 9.77
N LYS A 169 -6.24 -4.09 10.02
CA LYS A 169 -6.74 -5.47 10.13
C LYS A 169 -7.69 -5.67 11.32
N ASP A 170 -7.43 -4.96 12.42
CA ASP A 170 -8.16 -5.17 13.68
C ASP A 170 -9.33 -4.20 13.86
N ILE A 171 -9.28 -3.03 13.22
CA ILE A 171 -10.24 -1.94 13.45
C ILE A 171 -11.21 -1.77 12.26
N ALA A 172 -10.82 -2.14 11.04
CA ALA A 172 -11.66 -1.92 9.87
C ALA A 172 -12.93 -2.80 9.91
N GLU A 173 -14.06 -2.15 9.71
CA GLU A 173 -15.37 -2.78 9.56
C GLU A 173 -15.73 -2.77 8.07
N ILE A 174 -15.70 -3.94 7.44
CA ILE A 174 -15.87 -4.08 5.98
C ILE A 174 -17.30 -4.51 5.68
N GLU A 175 -18.01 -3.73 4.87
CA GLU A 175 -19.36 -4.06 4.42
C GLU A 175 -19.34 -5.27 3.45
N GLN A 176 -19.89 -6.40 3.89
CA GLN A 176 -19.98 -7.63 3.08
C GLN A 176 -21.22 -7.56 2.17
N LEU A 177 -21.09 -6.88 1.03
CA LEU A 177 -22.23 -6.57 0.14
C LEU A 177 -22.90 -7.78 -0.51
N TRP A 178 -22.16 -8.86 -0.77
CA TRP A 178 -22.63 -9.99 -1.57
C TRP A 178 -22.48 -11.31 -0.83
N GLN A 179 -23.55 -12.10 -0.75
CA GLN A 179 -23.48 -13.47 -0.24
C GLN A 179 -22.50 -14.30 -1.05
N GLY A 180 -21.67 -15.10 -0.37
CA GLY A 180 -20.60 -15.88 -1.00
C GLY A 180 -19.39 -15.04 -1.40
N ARG A 181 -19.27 -13.78 -0.97
CA ARG A 181 -18.05 -12.99 -1.12
C ARG A 181 -17.56 -12.49 0.23
N GLU A 182 -16.26 -12.65 0.44
CA GLU A 182 -15.58 -12.17 1.64
C GLU A 182 -14.53 -11.13 1.24
N TYR A 183 -14.67 -9.92 1.79
CA TYR A 183 -13.74 -8.83 1.60
C TYR A 183 -12.87 -8.67 2.83
N ASN A 184 -11.55 -8.64 2.61
CA ASN A 184 -10.54 -8.46 3.62
C ASN A 184 -9.61 -7.30 3.23
N ILE A 185 -9.31 -6.42 4.18
CA ILE A 185 -8.32 -5.35 3.99
C ILE A 185 -7.24 -5.43 5.05
N TRP A 186 -5.98 -5.33 4.65
CA TRP A 186 -4.83 -5.47 5.55
C TRP A 186 -3.78 -4.41 5.24
N GLY A 187 -3.07 -3.97 6.28
CA GLY A 187 -1.86 -3.18 6.12
C GLY A 187 -0.62 -3.98 6.48
N MET A 188 0.47 -3.69 5.80
CA MET A 188 1.76 -4.35 6.00
C MET A 188 2.72 -3.47 6.82
N PRO A 189 3.73 -4.07 7.49
CA PRO A 189 4.94 -3.34 7.87
C PRO A 189 5.53 -2.60 6.67
N PHE A 190 6.39 -1.62 6.92
CA PHE A 190 7.15 -1.02 5.82
C PHE A 190 8.05 -2.03 5.14
N PHE A 191 8.13 -1.97 3.82
CA PHE A 191 9.10 -2.74 3.05
C PHE A 191 10.41 -1.96 2.93
N ASN A 192 11.52 -2.57 3.30
CA ASN A 192 12.85 -2.02 3.05
C ASN A 192 13.84 -3.15 2.79
N LYS A 193 14.31 -3.28 1.55
CA LYS A 193 15.23 -4.35 1.14
C LYS A 193 16.63 -4.24 1.77
N SER A 194 17.06 -3.03 2.11
CA SER A 194 18.41 -2.69 2.57
C SER A 194 18.59 -2.83 4.09
N LEU A 195 17.50 -2.79 4.86
CA LEU A 195 17.48 -2.99 6.30
C LEU A 195 16.99 -4.39 6.63
N SER A 196 17.92 -5.30 6.95
CA SER A 196 17.64 -6.73 7.13
C SER A 196 16.50 -7.03 8.12
N GLU A 197 16.44 -6.31 9.25
CA GLU A 197 15.39 -6.51 10.25
C GLU A 197 14.01 -6.14 9.70
N GLN A 198 13.91 -5.00 9.00
CA GLN A 198 12.66 -4.55 8.39
C GLN A 198 12.24 -5.45 7.21
N ASP A 199 13.19 -5.87 6.37
CA ASP A 199 12.96 -6.84 5.28
C ASP A 199 12.40 -8.16 5.84
N MET A 200 12.98 -8.68 6.92
CA MET A 200 12.51 -9.90 7.58
C MET A 200 11.13 -9.72 8.22
N LYS A 201 10.90 -8.61 8.94
CA LYS A 201 9.60 -8.28 9.54
C LYS A 201 8.51 -8.28 8.47
N PHE A 202 8.75 -7.56 7.36
CA PHE A 202 7.83 -7.51 6.23
C PHE A 202 7.54 -8.91 5.68
N LYS A 203 8.58 -9.68 5.33
CA LYS A 203 8.44 -11.01 4.72
C LYS A 203 7.73 -12.01 5.64
N ASN A 204 7.99 -11.96 6.94
CA ASN A 204 7.35 -12.84 7.92
C ASN A 204 5.86 -12.52 8.04
N VAL A 205 5.50 -11.24 8.19
CA VAL A 205 4.09 -10.83 8.23
C VAL A 205 3.41 -11.14 6.91
N PHE A 206 4.08 -10.93 5.77
CA PHE A 206 3.53 -11.23 4.45
C PHE A 206 3.22 -12.73 4.35
N ALA A 207 4.15 -13.58 4.78
CA ALA A 207 3.96 -15.02 4.71
C ALA A 207 2.80 -15.52 5.60
N GLN A 208 2.68 -14.97 6.81
CA GLN A 208 1.57 -15.27 7.71
C GLN A 208 0.22 -14.77 7.18
N THR A 209 0.25 -13.68 6.41
CA THR A 209 -0.97 -13.00 5.95
C THR A 209 -1.46 -13.57 4.62
N ALA A 210 -0.56 -13.84 3.68
CA ALA A 210 -0.89 -14.26 2.30
C ALA A 210 -0.83 -15.79 2.07
N PHE A 211 -0.23 -16.59 2.96
CA PHE A 211 -0.12 -18.05 2.75
C PHE A 211 -0.74 -18.91 3.85
N GLN A 212 -1.28 -18.33 4.93
CA GLN A 212 -1.93 -19.07 6.02
C GLN A 212 -3.47 -18.91 6.01
N VAL A 213 -4.05 -18.68 4.83
CA VAL A 213 -5.48 -18.36 4.61
C VAL A 213 -6.30 -19.51 4.02
#